data_AF-A0A1B4XJV4-F1
#
_entry.id   AF-A0A1B4XJV4-F1
#
_cell.length_a   1.000
_cell.length_b   1.000
_cell.length_c   1.000
_cell.angle_alpha   90.00
_cell.angle_beta   90.00
_cell.angle_gamma   90.00
#
_symmetry.space_group_name_H-M   'P 1'
#
loop_
_entity.id
_entity.type
_entity.pdbx_description
1 polymer ?
#
loop_
_entity_poly.entity_id
_entity_poly.type
_entity_poly.pdbx_seq_one_letter_code
_entity_poly.pdbx_strand_id
1 'polypeptide(L)'
;MKAFFLIFATGLLGLSLPARAADEAEPSEASAKAAVLIPGVVTRSQFTRDIKSLEPVDAISALTNDLTRIVYFTEIHDMAGQTVMHRWEYNGKIILEVPIKVGTSRWRAYSTKTLDPAWTGEWKVSVVDAAGGTLSVNTFSYLKQPETPTSVATNPLP
;
A
#
# COMPACT_ATOMS: atom_id res chain seq x y z
N MET A 1 -5.96 47.03 -1.47
CA MET A 1 -5.98 48.34 -0.77
C MET A 1 -5.34 48.11 0.61
N LYS A 2 -4.03 48.33 0.71
CA LYS A 2 -3.39 49.48 1.39
C LYS A 2 -3.74 49.58 2.88
N ALA A 3 -2.77 49.24 3.74
CA ALA A 3 -2.41 50.06 4.89
C ALA A 3 -0.92 49.82 5.23
N PHE A 4 -0.17 50.91 5.17
CA PHE A 4 1.26 51.06 5.41
C PHE A 4 1.36 51.82 6.73
N PHE A 5 2.20 51.38 7.68
CA PHE A 5 2.62 52.26 8.77
C PHE A 5 4.12 52.10 8.99
N LEU A 6 4.80 53.23 8.86
CA LEU A 6 6.23 53.42 8.93
C LEU A 6 6.45 54.43 10.06
N ILE A 7 7.20 54.06 11.10
CA ILE A 7 7.83 55.05 11.99
C ILE A 7 9.27 54.61 12.24
N PHE A 8 10.18 55.54 11.91
CA PHE A 8 11.61 55.55 12.15
C PHE A 8 11.93 55.78 13.64
N ALA A 9 12.99 55.15 14.15
CA ALA A 9 13.72 55.64 15.31
C ALA A 9 15.24 55.43 15.13
N THR A 10 15.94 56.49 14.73
CA THR A 10 17.37 56.75 15.00
C THR A 10 17.49 57.16 16.48
N GLY A 11 18.45 56.79 17.32
CA GLY A 11 19.67 55.99 17.26
C GLY A 11 20.41 56.29 18.59
N LEU A 12 21.14 55.34 19.16
CA LEU A 12 22.18 55.63 20.16
C LEU A 12 23.29 54.58 20.05
N LEU A 13 24.51 55.06 19.82
CA LEU A 13 25.75 54.29 19.73
C LEU A 13 26.18 53.85 21.14
N GLY A 14 26.31 52.54 21.36
CA GLY A 14 26.98 51.97 22.52
C GLY A 14 27.68 50.68 22.11
N LEU A 15 29.01 50.72 22.00
CA LEU A 15 29.84 49.52 21.83
C LEU A 15 29.93 48.77 23.16
N SER A 16 29.49 47.52 23.19
CA SER A 16 29.97 46.49 24.12
C SER A 16 30.11 45.18 23.38
N LEU A 17 31.26 44.52 23.55
CA LEU A 17 31.62 43.22 22.96
C LEU A 17 30.68 42.08 23.43
N PRO A 18 30.61 40.96 22.69
CA PRO A 18 29.54 39.97 22.81
C PRO A 18 29.79 38.97 23.95
N ALA A 19 28.81 38.79 24.83
CA ALA A 19 28.76 37.69 25.77
C ALA A 19 27.80 36.61 25.26
N ARG A 20 28.42 35.56 24.71
CA ARG A 20 27.97 34.17 24.57
C ARG A 20 26.84 33.74 25.54
N ALA A 21 25.67 33.48 24.98
CA ALA A 21 24.70 32.42 25.35
C ALA A 21 23.58 32.51 24.27
N ALA A 22 23.60 31.75 23.16
CA ALA A 22 23.35 30.32 23.10
C ALA A 22 22.14 29.90 23.97
N ASP A 23 20.95 30.33 23.56
CA ASP A 23 19.77 29.46 23.60
C ASP A 23 19.20 29.47 22.19
N GLU A 24 19.99 28.82 21.33
CA GLU A 24 19.58 28.39 20.00
C GLU A 24 18.42 27.42 20.25
N ALA A 25 17.20 27.82 19.93
CA ALA A 25 16.10 26.88 19.81
C ALA A 25 16.50 25.88 18.73
N GLU A 26 17.02 24.72 19.14
CA GLU A 26 17.38 23.64 18.24
C GLU A 26 16.13 23.25 17.45
N PRO A 27 16.12 23.39 16.12
CA PRO A 27 15.08 22.82 15.30
C PRO A 27 15.23 21.30 15.42
N SER A 28 14.40 20.71 16.28
CA SER A 28 13.99 19.31 16.32
C SER A 28 14.59 18.47 15.18
N GLU A 29 15.67 17.74 15.48
CA GLU A 29 16.25 16.67 14.67
C GLU A 29 15.31 15.45 14.56
N ALA A 30 14.00 15.66 14.40
CA ALA A 30 13.01 14.61 14.19
C ALA A 30 12.43 14.61 12.76
N SER A 31 13.07 15.30 11.81
CA SER A 31 12.71 15.25 10.40
C SER A 31 13.83 14.67 9.54
N ALA A 32 13.61 13.41 9.14
CA ALA A 32 14.14 12.78 7.94
C ALA A 32 15.66 12.59 7.85
N LYS A 33 16.15 11.51 8.49
CA LYS A 33 17.14 10.66 7.83
C LYS A 33 16.48 10.13 6.55
N ALA A 34 16.61 10.85 5.44
CA ALA A 34 16.21 10.36 4.13
C ALA A 34 17.05 9.12 3.85
N ALA A 35 16.50 7.95 4.18
CA ALA A 35 17.07 6.68 3.78
C ALA A 35 17.14 6.72 2.26
N VAL A 36 18.36 6.64 1.71
CA VAL A 36 18.56 6.41 0.29
C VAL A 36 17.88 5.10 -0.04
N LEU A 37 16.71 5.16 -0.68
CA LEU A 37 15.98 3.97 -1.12
C LEU A 37 16.81 3.35 -2.26
N ILE A 38 17.29 2.14 -2.02
CA ILE A 38 17.91 1.33 -3.08
C ILE A 38 16.78 0.97 -4.05
N PRO A 39 16.91 1.24 -5.36
CA PRO A 39 15.86 0.89 -6.31
C PRO A 39 15.75 -0.63 -6.37
N GLY A 40 14.60 -1.14 -5.93
CA GLY A 40 14.26 -2.55 -6.03
C GLY A 40 13.12 -2.79 -6.99
N VAL A 41 12.83 -4.07 -7.24
CA VAL A 41 11.86 -4.48 -8.26
C VAL A 41 11.01 -5.65 -7.79
N VAL A 42 9.76 -5.67 -8.25
CA VAL A 42 8.88 -6.83 -8.15
C VAL A 42 9.03 -7.64 -9.44
N THR A 43 9.61 -8.84 -9.35
CA THR A 43 9.87 -9.69 -10.53
C THR A 43 8.69 -10.61 -10.84
N ARG A 44 7.92 -10.99 -9.83
CA ARG A 44 6.69 -11.78 -9.98
C ARG A 44 5.61 -11.21 -9.08
N SER A 45 4.40 -11.15 -9.60
CA SER A 45 3.21 -10.84 -8.80
C SER A 45 1.98 -11.47 -9.44
N GLN A 46 1.15 -12.14 -8.64
CA GLN A 46 -0.04 -12.84 -9.14
C GLN A 46 -1.03 -13.12 -8.02
N PHE A 47 -2.29 -13.25 -8.38
CA PHE A 47 -3.31 -13.84 -7.50
C PHE A 47 -3.28 -15.36 -7.59
N THR A 48 -3.56 -16.02 -6.48
CA THR A 48 -3.62 -17.48 -6.37
C THR A 48 -4.66 -17.88 -5.32
N ARG A 49 -5.18 -19.10 -5.43
CA ARG A 49 -6.07 -19.68 -4.42
C ARG A 49 -5.33 -19.98 -3.12
N ASP A 50 -4.05 -20.34 -3.21
CA ASP A 50 -3.26 -20.74 -2.06
C ASP A 50 -1.75 -20.70 -2.29
N ILE A 51 -0.98 -20.82 -1.21
CA ILE A 51 0.48 -20.87 -1.23
C ILE A 51 0.95 -22.22 -0.69
N LYS A 52 1.81 -22.90 -1.43
CA LYS A 52 2.48 -24.13 -1.00
C LYS A 52 3.99 -23.96 -1.14
N SER A 53 4.73 -24.21 -0.07
CA SER A 53 6.20 -24.08 -0.05
C SER A 53 6.71 -22.71 -0.54
N LEU A 54 5.99 -21.63 -0.16
CA LEU A 54 6.23 -20.24 -0.58
C LEU A 54 6.12 -20.00 -2.10
N GLU A 55 5.38 -20.83 -2.82
CA GLU A 55 5.02 -20.63 -4.22
C GLU A 55 3.50 -20.62 -4.39
N PRO A 56 2.98 -19.78 -5.32
CA PRO A 56 1.58 -19.82 -5.70
C PRO A 56 1.24 -21.14 -6.38
N VAL A 57 0.10 -21.73 -6.04
CA VAL A 57 -0.34 -23.01 -6.61
C VAL A 57 -1.00 -22.86 -7.98
N ASP A 58 -1.47 -21.65 -8.30
CA ASP A 58 -2.12 -21.30 -9.56
C ASP A 58 -2.01 -19.79 -9.86
N ALA A 59 -2.66 -19.36 -10.95
CA ALA A 59 -2.82 -17.95 -11.31
C ALA A 59 -4.30 -17.65 -11.53
N ILE A 60 -4.82 -16.64 -10.85
CA ILE A 60 -6.22 -16.24 -10.89
C ILE A 60 -6.34 -14.86 -11.56
N SER A 61 -7.19 -14.76 -12.59
CA SER A 61 -7.64 -13.49 -13.17
C SER A 61 -9.13 -13.23 -12.92
N ALA A 62 -9.90 -14.26 -12.58
CA ALA A 62 -11.30 -14.17 -12.21
C ALA A 62 -11.64 -15.19 -11.10
N LEU A 63 -12.51 -14.78 -10.18
CA LEU A 63 -12.98 -15.58 -9.05
C LEU A 63 -14.49 -15.38 -8.91
N THR A 64 -15.24 -16.45 -8.72
CA THR A 64 -16.69 -16.38 -8.44
C THR A 64 -16.95 -16.20 -6.94
N ASN A 65 -18.06 -15.57 -6.58
CA ASN A 65 -18.32 -15.12 -5.21
C ASN A 65 -18.74 -16.20 -4.20
N ASP A 66 -18.81 -17.45 -4.62
CA ASP A 66 -18.82 -18.64 -3.77
C ASP A 66 -17.44 -18.89 -3.13
N LEU A 67 -16.37 -18.44 -3.78
CA LEU A 67 -15.01 -18.46 -3.25
C LEU A 67 -14.65 -17.07 -2.73
N THR A 68 -14.55 -16.92 -1.41
CA THR A 68 -14.28 -15.60 -0.79
C THR A 68 -12.81 -15.40 -0.46
N ARG A 69 -11.99 -16.45 -0.41
CA ARG A 69 -10.57 -16.33 -0.07
C ARG A 69 -9.73 -16.16 -1.34
N ILE A 70 -8.86 -15.17 -1.34
CA ILE A 70 -7.83 -14.97 -2.38
C ILE A 70 -6.49 -14.61 -1.75
N VAL A 71 -5.40 -15.04 -2.37
CA VAL A 71 -4.03 -14.72 -1.95
C VAL A 71 -3.35 -13.92 -3.06
N TYR A 72 -2.63 -12.87 -2.68
CA TYR A 72 -1.76 -12.12 -3.58
C TYR A 72 -0.31 -12.41 -3.22
N PHE A 73 0.41 -13.03 -4.17
CA PHE A 73 1.81 -13.41 -4.07
C PHE A 73 2.71 -12.38 -4.74
N THR A 74 3.87 -12.12 -4.15
CA THR A 74 4.92 -11.28 -4.73
C THR A 74 6.31 -11.86 -4.50
N GLU A 75 7.17 -11.67 -5.51
CA GLU A 75 8.61 -11.88 -5.41
C GLU A 75 9.32 -10.55 -5.64
N ILE A 76 10.12 -10.14 -4.65
CA ILE A 76 10.75 -8.83 -4.54
C ILE A 76 12.27 -9.01 -4.56
N HIS A 77 12.96 -8.16 -5.31
CA HIS A 77 14.42 -8.14 -5.42
C HIS A 77 14.99 -6.76 -5.04
N ASP A 78 16.18 -6.77 -4.44
CA ASP A 78 17.00 -5.59 -4.13
C ASP A 78 16.38 -4.57 -3.17
N MET A 79 15.52 -5.04 -2.27
CA MET A 79 14.86 -4.21 -1.24
C MET A 79 15.19 -4.64 0.19
N ALA A 80 16.29 -5.38 0.43
CA ALA A 80 16.66 -5.83 1.76
C ALA A 80 16.72 -4.67 2.78
N GLY A 81 16.05 -4.83 3.92
CA GLY A 81 15.93 -3.81 4.96
C GLY A 81 14.84 -2.77 4.72
N GLN A 82 14.18 -2.76 3.55
CA GLN A 82 13.07 -1.87 3.24
C GLN A 82 11.72 -2.51 3.61
N THR A 83 10.67 -1.70 3.62
CA THR A 83 9.28 -2.15 3.77
C THR A 83 8.52 -1.82 2.49
N VAL A 84 7.79 -2.80 1.97
CA VAL A 84 6.79 -2.61 0.92
C VAL A 84 5.40 -2.90 1.47
N MET A 85 4.36 -2.39 0.82
CA MET A 85 2.98 -2.64 1.18
C MET A 85 2.26 -3.36 0.05
N HIS A 86 1.48 -4.39 0.37
CA HIS A 86 0.39 -4.80 -0.51
C HIS A 86 -0.82 -3.91 -0.22
N ARG A 87 -1.22 -3.08 -1.17
CA ARG A 87 -2.36 -2.18 -1.08
C ARG A 87 -3.52 -2.74 -1.88
N TRP A 88 -4.54 -3.20 -1.17
CA TRP A 88 -5.78 -3.73 -1.70
C TRP A 88 -6.77 -2.61 -1.93
N GLU A 89 -7.31 -2.53 -3.14
CA GLU A 89 -8.26 -1.52 -3.56
C GLU A 89 -9.51 -2.17 -4.19
N TYR A 90 -10.66 -1.59 -3.86
CA TYR A 90 -11.95 -1.93 -4.45
C TYR A 90 -12.72 -0.64 -4.73
N ASN A 91 -13.29 -0.50 -5.94
CA ASN A 91 -14.00 0.70 -6.37
C ASN A 91 -13.21 2.01 -6.14
N GLY A 92 -11.89 1.97 -6.40
CA GLY A 92 -10.99 3.12 -6.25
C GLY A 92 -10.68 3.52 -4.81
N LYS A 93 -11.13 2.74 -3.81
CA LYS A 93 -10.85 2.97 -2.39
C LYS A 93 -9.86 1.94 -1.87
N ILE A 94 -8.88 2.40 -1.08
CA ILE A 94 -7.98 1.53 -0.33
C ILE A 94 -8.78 0.85 0.78
N ILE A 95 -8.82 -0.48 0.75
CA ILE A 95 -9.55 -1.31 1.71
C ILE A 95 -8.61 -1.88 2.77
N LEU A 96 -7.38 -2.22 2.38
CA LEU A 96 -6.38 -2.81 3.26
C LEU A 96 -4.97 -2.53 2.74
N GLU A 97 -4.06 -2.16 3.65
CA GLU A 97 -2.63 -2.14 3.38
C GLU A 97 -1.92 -3.14 4.31
N VAL A 98 -1.08 -3.98 3.73
CA VAL A 98 -0.34 -5.02 4.47
C VAL A 98 1.16 -4.72 4.39
N PRO A 99 1.81 -4.29 5.48
CA PRO A 99 3.25 -4.06 5.51
C PRO A 99 4.04 -5.35 5.46
N ILE A 100 5.07 -5.37 4.62
CA ILE A 100 6.00 -6.48 4.42
C ILE A 100 7.42 -5.95 4.58
N LYS A 101 8.08 -6.37 5.66
CA LYS A 101 9.51 -6.12 5.86
C LYS A 101 10.31 -7.09 5.01
N VAL A 102 11.15 -6.57 4.11
CA VAL A 102 11.98 -7.38 3.21
C VAL A 102 13.27 -7.73 3.93
N GLY A 103 13.49 -9.02 4.20
CA GLY A 103 14.63 -9.48 5.00
C GLY A 103 15.93 -9.72 4.23
N THR A 104 15.84 -10.08 2.95
CA THR A 104 16.99 -10.45 2.11
C THR A 104 16.88 -9.86 0.71
N SER A 105 17.95 -9.93 -0.10
CA SER A 105 17.97 -9.38 -1.46
C SER A 105 16.85 -9.97 -2.33
N ARG A 106 16.63 -11.28 -2.29
CA ARG A 106 15.44 -11.93 -2.85
C ARG A 106 14.45 -12.27 -1.73
N TRP A 107 13.20 -11.86 -1.86
CA TRP A 107 12.17 -12.09 -0.87
C TRP A 107 10.85 -12.51 -1.53
N ARG A 108 10.22 -13.56 -1.00
CA ARG A 108 8.87 -13.98 -1.41
C ARG A 108 7.92 -13.68 -0.26
N ALA A 109 6.83 -13.01 -0.57
CA ALA A 109 5.81 -12.65 0.40
C ALA A 109 4.42 -12.86 -0.21
N TYR A 110 3.41 -12.89 0.66
CA TYR A 110 2.03 -12.91 0.23
C TYR A 110 1.15 -12.23 1.26
N SER A 111 0.00 -11.74 0.81
CA SER A 111 -1.09 -11.30 1.67
C SER A 111 -2.36 -12.03 1.28
N THR A 112 -3.20 -12.38 2.26
CA THR A 112 -4.51 -13.00 2.02
C THR A 112 -5.62 -12.00 2.26
N LYS A 113 -6.68 -12.05 1.46
CA LYS A 113 -7.91 -11.30 1.69
C LYS A 113 -9.11 -12.25 1.62
N THR A 114 -10.00 -12.15 2.59
CA THR A 114 -11.36 -12.66 2.48
C THR A 114 -12.24 -11.55 1.92
N LEU A 115 -12.81 -11.78 0.75
CA LEU A 115 -13.68 -10.86 0.01
C LEU A 115 -15.11 -10.98 0.54
N ASP A 116 -15.81 -9.84 0.57
CA ASP A 116 -17.25 -9.83 0.81
C ASP A 116 -17.95 -10.32 -0.47
N PRO A 117 -18.80 -11.37 -0.43
CA PRO A 117 -19.50 -11.89 -1.60
C PRO A 117 -20.33 -10.85 -2.37
N ALA A 118 -20.73 -9.75 -1.73
CA ALA A 118 -21.47 -8.66 -2.35
C ALA A 118 -20.57 -7.68 -3.12
N TRP A 119 -19.26 -7.66 -2.86
CA TRP A 119 -18.30 -6.72 -3.46
C TRP A 119 -17.75 -7.25 -4.77
N THR A 120 -18.66 -7.60 -5.68
CA THR A 120 -18.33 -8.05 -7.03
C THR A 120 -17.80 -6.89 -7.88
N GLY A 121 -17.08 -7.22 -8.95
CA GLY A 121 -16.41 -6.26 -9.82
C GLY A 121 -14.89 -6.41 -9.81
N GLU A 122 -14.20 -5.40 -10.33
CA GLU A 122 -12.74 -5.41 -10.39
C GLU A 122 -12.13 -5.07 -9.03
N TRP A 123 -11.18 -5.90 -8.64
CA TRP A 123 -10.30 -5.65 -7.50
C TRP A 123 -8.90 -5.38 -8.01
N LYS A 124 -8.18 -4.50 -7.30
CA LYS A 124 -6.81 -4.13 -7.64
C LYS A 124 -5.92 -4.33 -6.42
N VAL A 125 -4.72 -4.85 -6.65
CA VAL A 125 -3.66 -4.84 -5.64
C VAL A 125 -2.42 -4.22 -6.24
N SER A 126 -1.85 -3.26 -5.52
CA SER A 126 -0.57 -2.67 -5.85
C SER A 126 0.49 -3.05 -4.82
N VAL A 127 1.73 -3.21 -5.27
CA VAL A 127 2.91 -3.24 -4.41
C VAL A 127 3.48 -1.84 -4.40
N VAL A 128 3.53 -1.21 -3.23
CA VAL A 128 4.06 0.14 -3.07
C VAL A 128 5.24 0.16 -2.12
N ASP A 129 6.24 0.98 -2.42
CA ASP A 129 7.38 1.23 -1.55
C ASP A 129 7.02 2.22 -0.41
N ALA A 130 7.97 2.45 0.50
CA ALA A 130 7.79 3.35 1.63
C ALA A 130 7.63 4.83 1.23
N ALA A 131 8.07 5.23 0.02
CA ALA A 131 7.84 6.58 -0.52
C ALA A 131 6.49 6.70 -1.25
N GLY A 132 5.72 5.62 -1.34
CA GLY A 132 4.46 5.57 -2.08
C GLY A 132 4.63 5.30 -3.58
N GLY A 133 5.86 5.01 -4.04
CA GLY A 133 6.15 4.58 -5.40
C GLY A 133 5.53 3.21 -5.67
N THR A 134 4.87 3.07 -6.83
CA THR A 134 4.24 1.81 -7.22
C THR A 134 5.24 0.94 -7.98
N LEU A 135 5.49 -0.27 -7.47
CA LEU A 135 6.42 -1.24 -8.03
C LEU A 135 5.71 -2.26 -8.94
N SER A 136 4.46 -2.62 -8.62
CA SER A 136 3.62 -3.51 -9.44
C SER A 136 2.14 -3.24 -9.19
N VAL A 137 1.30 -3.56 -10.17
CA VAL A 137 -0.16 -3.50 -10.09
C VAL A 137 -0.75 -4.73 -10.77
N ASN A 138 -1.68 -5.41 -10.12
CA ASN A 138 -2.48 -6.48 -10.73
C ASN A 138 -3.96 -6.28 -10.41
N THR A 139 -4.83 -6.77 -11.29
CA THR A 139 -6.27 -6.80 -11.08
C THR A 139 -6.82 -8.21 -11.22
N PHE A 140 -7.97 -8.48 -10.59
CA PHE A 140 -8.78 -9.66 -10.86
C PHE A 140 -10.27 -9.30 -10.82
N SER A 141 -11.07 -10.08 -11.55
CA SER A 141 -12.53 -9.91 -11.58
C SER A 141 -13.19 -10.79 -10.53
N TYR A 142 -14.00 -10.21 -9.64
CA TYR A 142 -14.81 -10.95 -8.69
C TYR A 142 -16.26 -11.01 -9.16
N LEU A 143 -16.70 -12.17 -9.63
CA LEU A 143 -17.95 -12.34 -10.36
C LEU A 143 -19.04 -12.92 -9.46
N LYS A 144 -20.28 -12.47 -9.65
CA LYS A 144 -21.43 -13.16 -9.04
C LYS A 144 -21.51 -14.57 -9.63
N GLN A 145 -21.56 -15.59 -8.79
CA GLN A 145 -21.83 -16.95 -9.26
C GLN A 145 -23.21 -16.96 -9.95
N PRO A 146 -23.33 -17.53 -11.16
CA PRO A 146 -24.63 -17.73 -11.77
C PRO A 146 -25.48 -18.56 -10.81
N GLU A 147 -26.68 -18.09 -10.51
CA GLU A 147 -27.63 -18.90 -9.74
C GLU A 147 -27.95 -20.13 -10.60
N THR A 148 -27.41 -21.28 -10.24
CA THR A 148 -27.83 -22.54 -10.85
C THR A 148 -29.31 -22.67 -10.50
N PRO A 149 -30.24 -22.70 -11.46
CA PRO A 149 -31.64 -22.92 -11.13
C PRO A 149 -31.71 -24.29 -10.48
N THR A 150 -31.90 -24.30 -9.17
CA THR A 150 -32.13 -25.52 -8.42
C THR A 150 -33.38 -26.14 -9.01
N SER A 151 -33.22 -27.33 -9.58
CA SER A 151 -34.25 -28.30 -9.95
C SER A 151 -35.66 -27.81 -9.62
N VAL A 152 -36.37 -27.33 -10.63
CA VAL A 152 -37.82 -27.13 -10.55
C VAL A 152 -38.39 -28.47 -10.10
N ALA A 153 -38.88 -28.51 -8.86
CA ALA A 153 -39.57 -29.66 -8.32
C ALA A 153 -40.71 -30.01 -9.28
N THR A 154 -40.55 -31.10 -10.02
CA THR A 154 -41.61 -31.71 -10.80
C THR A 154 -42.63 -32.23 -9.81
N ASN A 155 -43.62 -31.40 -9.51
CA ASN A 155 -44.85 -31.85 -8.88
C ASN A 155 -45.51 -32.83 -9.86
N PRO A 156 -45.65 -34.14 -9.55
CA PRO A 156 -46.53 -34.97 -10.35
C PRO A 156 -47.96 -34.45 -10.16
N LEU A 157 -48.66 -34.19 -11.26
CA LEU A 157 -50.09 -33.86 -11.23
C LEU A 157 -50.89 -35.01 -10.58
N PRO A 158 -51.99 -34.72 -9.85
CA PRO A 158 -52.85 -35.73 -9.24
C PRO A 158 -53.58 -36.59 -10.28
#